data_AF-A0A7X9ECA0-F1
#
_entry.id   AF-A0A7X9ECA0-F1
#
_cell.length_a   1.000
_cell.length_b   1.000
_cell.length_c   1.000
_cell.angle_alpha   90.00
_cell.angle_beta   90.00
_cell.angle_gamma   90.00
#
_symmetry.space_group_name_H-M   'P 1'
#
loop_
_entity.id
_entity.type
_entity.pdbx_description
1 polymer ?
#
loop_
_entity_poly.entity_id
_entity_poly.type
_entity_poly.pdbx_seq_one_letter_code
_entity_poly.pdbx_strand_id
1 'polypeptide(L)'
;MKKKKIIIWCVVIFAIIAVFFSLRLLMFRALGQIEVRTFTLEKTDLIDSVFVSGTVVSSNSKNVYSKVASYPVKEVYVEVGDRVNAGDILARLDISSLELDIKQTELNIRNAEETLKNEKSSIQINLQKAMNNLELAPVFIFM
;
A
#
# COMPACT_ATOMS: atom_id res chain seq x y z
N MET A 1 75.54 60.31 69.03
CA MET A 1 74.21 59.64 68.99
C MET A 1 73.60 59.48 67.57
N LYS A 2 74.24 59.94 66.47
CA LYS A 2 73.64 59.94 65.11
C LYS A 2 73.78 58.60 64.35
N LYS A 3 74.86 57.83 64.57
CA LYS A 3 75.14 56.56 63.84
C LYS A 3 74.14 55.44 64.16
N LYS A 4 73.63 55.34 65.40
CA LYS A 4 72.62 54.34 65.78
C LYS A 4 71.25 54.59 65.13
N LYS A 5 70.87 55.86 64.90
CA LYS A 5 69.61 56.21 64.21
C LYS A 5 69.63 55.86 62.72
N ILE A 6 70.79 55.96 62.07
CA ILE A 6 70.95 55.59 60.64
C ILE A 6 70.77 54.08 60.45
N ILE A 7 71.35 53.26 61.34
CA ILE A 7 71.19 51.80 61.29
C ILE A 7 69.71 51.40 61.46
N ILE A 8 69.00 52.05 62.40
CA ILE A 8 67.56 51.79 62.62
C ILE A 8 66.75 52.16 61.37
N TRP A 9 67.02 53.30 60.73
CA TRP A 9 66.34 53.69 59.49
C TRP A 9 66.63 52.77 58.30
N CYS A 10 67.87 52.28 58.15
CA CYS A 10 68.22 51.29 57.12
C CYS A 10 67.47 49.97 57.32
N VAL A 11 67.34 49.48 58.56
CA VAL A 11 66.60 48.24 58.85
C VAL A 11 65.12 48.40 58.57
N VAL A 12 64.53 49.56 58.91
CA VAL A 12 63.12 49.85 58.61
C VAL A 12 62.88 49.93 57.09
N ILE A 13 63.75 50.59 56.34
CA ILE A 13 63.65 50.66 54.87
C ILE A 13 63.81 49.28 54.23
N PHE A 14 64.75 48.47 54.70
CA PHE A 14 64.93 47.11 54.20
C PHE A 14 63.72 46.22 54.49
N ALA A 15 63.11 46.35 55.67
CA ALA A 15 61.88 45.66 56.02
C ALA A 15 60.71 46.08 55.09
N ILE A 16 60.57 47.37 54.80
CA ILE A 16 59.53 47.87 53.89
C ILE A 16 59.73 47.35 52.47
N ILE A 17 60.97 47.32 51.97
CA ILE A 17 61.30 46.78 50.63
C ILE A 17 61.05 45.27 50.57
N ALA A 18 61.42 44.53 51.60
CA ALA A 18 61.17 43.09 51.68
C ALA A 18 59.66 42.76 51.67
N VAL A 19 58.87 43.53 52.44
CA VAL A 19 57.41 43.39 52.46
C VAL A 19 56.81 43.75 51.10
N PHE A 20 57.23 44.86 50.48
CA PHE A 20 56.74 45.28 49.17
C PHE A 20 57.07 44.25 48.08
N PHE A 21 58.29 43.70 48.09
CA PHE A 21 58.72 42.68 47.13
C PHE A 21 57.96 41.36 47.33
N SER A 22 57.72 40.97 48.59
CA SER A 22 56.93 39.77 48.91
C SER A 22 55.47 39.90 48.43
N LEU A 23 54.85 41.07 48.61
CA LEU A 23 53.49 41.36 48.14
C LEU A 23 53.41 41.36 46.61
N ARG A 24 54.41 41.94 45.94
CA ARG A 24 54.53 41.89 44.47
C ARG A 24 54.71 40.47 43.94
N LEU A 25 55.51 39.65 44.60
CA LEU A 25 55.76 38.26 44.22
C LEU A 25 54.50 37.38 44.38
N LEU A 26 53.72 37.63 45.43
CA LEU A 26 52.44 36.96 45.66
C LEU A 26 51.39 37.33 44.59
N MET A 27 51.29 38.61 44.22
CA MET A 27 50.36 39.05 43.15
C MET A 27 50.75 38.54 41.76
N PHE A 28 52.03 38.41 41.46
CA PHE A 28 52.50 37.86 40.17
C PHE A 28 52.14 36.36 40.02
N ARG A 29 52.08 35.62 41.13
CA ARG A 29 51.67 34.21 41.14
C ARG A 29 50.17 34.00 40.96
N ALA A 30 49.34 35.02 41.24
CA ALA A 30 47.89 34.96 41.06
C ALA A 30 47.44 35.13 39.59
N LEU A 31 48.34 35.48 38.67
CA LEU A 31 48.05 35.64 37.23
C LEU A 31 48.40 34.39 36.41
N GLY A 32 48.73 33.27 37.06
CA GLY A 32 49.19 32.05 36.39
C GLY A 32 48.15 30.95 36.37
N GLN A 33 47.64 30.66 35.17
CA GLN A 33 46.84 29.51 34.73
C GLN A 33 45.32 29.71 34.71
N ILE A 34 44.85 30.18 33.56
CA ILE A 34 43.46 30.04 33.13
C ILE A 34 43.27 28.56 32.78
N GLU A 35 42.52 27.84 33.62
CA GLU A 35 42.20 26.44 33.38
C GLU A 35 41.16 26.33 32.26
N VAL A 36 41.63 26.07 31.03
CA VAL A 36 40.76 25.87 29.88
C VAL A 36 40.46 24.38 29.76
N ARG A 37 39.18 24.03 29.88
CA ARG A 37 38.72 22.67 29.65
C ARG A 37 38.78 22.38 28.16
N THR A 38 39.67 21.48 27.77
CA THR A 38 39.72 20.93 26.42
C THR A 38 39.15 19.52 26.44
N PHE A 39 38.58 19.11 25.31
CA PHE A 39 38.21 17.72 25.05
C PHE A 39 38.92 17.28 23.77
N THR A 40 39.38 16.03 23.74
CA THR A 40 40.03 15.46 22.57
C THR A 40 38.96 15.06 21.55
N LEU A 41 39.04 15.58 20.32
CA LEU A 41 38.17 15.12 19.23
C LEU A 41 38.67 13.77 18.72
N GLU A 42 37.83 12.74 18.82
CA GLU A 42 38.04 11.48 18.12
C GLU A 42 37.14 11.42 16.88
N LYS A 43 37.66 10.83 15.79
CA LYS A 43 36.85 10.57 14.60
C LYS A 43 35.89 9.44 14.91
N THR A 44 34.61 9.77 14.99
CA THR A 44 33.52 8.80 15.10
C THR A 44 32.61 8.96 13.88
N ASP A 45 31.94 7.89 13.48
CA ASP A 45 31.00 7.92 12.37
C ASP A 45 29.69 8.56 12.85
N LEU A 46 29.35 9.74 12.29
CA LEU A 46 28.05 10.36 12.53
C LEU A 46 27.00 9.66 11.66
N ILE A 47 26.07 8.97 12.30
CA ILE A 47 24.92 8.37 11.64
C ILE A 47 23.82 9.43 11.58
N ASP A 48 23.69 10.07 10.42
CA ASP A 48 22.57 10.97 10.12
C ASP A 48 21.34 10.10 9.80
N SER A 49 20.49 9.89 10.81
CA SER A 49 19.29 9.04 10.68
C SER A 49 18.05 9.91 10.59
N VAL A 50 17.37 9.83 9.44
CA VAL A 50 16.08 10.48 9.24
C VAL A 50 14.98 9.51 9.64
N PHE A 51 14.26 9.84 10.71
CA PHE A 51 13.09 9.08 11.15
C PHE A 51 11.89 9.41 10.26
N VAL A 52 11.58 8.50 9.32
CA VAL A 52 10.40 8.60 8.47
C VAL A 52 9.25 7.84 9.13
N SER A 53 8.25 8.58 9.63
CA SER A 53 6.98 8.01 10.06
C SER A 53 6.08 7.79 8.84
N GLY A 54 5.93 6.54 8.41
CA GLY A 54 4.99 6.15 7.36
C GLY A 54 3.78 5.43 7.96
N THR A 55 2.58 5.67 7.43
CA THR A 55 1.42 4.83 7.75
C THR A 55 1.44 3.61 6.84
N VAL A 56 1.49 2.41 7.43
CA VAL A 56 1.39 1.16 6.67
C VAL A 56 -0.06 0.99 6.22
N VAL A 57 -0.28 1.22 4.92
CA VAL A 57 -1.56 0.96 4.27
C VAL A 57 -1.45 -0.29 3.40
N SER A 58 -2.52 -1.07 3.34
CA SER A 58 -2.55 -2.26 2.48
C SER A 58 -2.40 -1.83 1.02
N SER A 59 -1.46 -2.44 0.31
CA SER A 59 -1.15 -2.10 -1.08
C SER A 59 -2.34 -2.34 -2.03
N ASN A 60 -3.36 -3.10 -1.64
CA ASN A 60 -4.44 -3.51 -2.52
C ASN A 60 -5.76 -3.65 -1.73
N SER A 61 -6.38 -2.52 -1.40
CA SER A 61 -7.77 -2.49 -0.92
C SER A 61 -8.72 -2.46 -2.12
N LYS A 62 -9.66 -3.41 -2.20
CA LYS A 62 -10.68 -3.46 -3.25
C LYS A 62 -12.05 -3.65 -2.64
N ASN A 63 -12.98 -2.78 -3.01
CA ASN A 63 -14.39 -2.96 -2.69
C ASN A 63 -15.01 -3.89 -3.74
N VAL A 64 -15.60 -4.99 -3.29
CA VAL A 64 -16.31 -5.94 -4.15
C VAL A 64 -17.78 -5.53 -4.19
N TYR A 65 -18.28 -5.25 -5.40
CA TYR A 65 -19.68 -4.94 -5.66
C TYR A 65 -20.34 -6.08 -6.44
N SER A 66 -21.64 -6.29 -6.25
CA SER A 66 -22.41 -7.15 -7.15
C SER A 66 -22.45 -6.50 -8.53
N LYS A 67 -22.05 -7.24 -9.57
CA LYS A 67 -22.16 -6.81 -10.97
C LYS A 67 -23.60 -6.77 -11.47
N VAL A 68 -24.52 -7.36 -10.71
CA VAL A 68 -25.91 -7.52 -11.09
C VAL A 68 -26.75 -6.69 -10.12
N ALA A 69 -27.08 -5.47 -10.55
CA ALA A 69 -27.62 -4.41 -9.70
C ALA A 69 -29.04 -4.67 -9.15
N SER A 70 -29.70 -5.76 -9.52
CA SER A 70 -31.13 -5.93 -9.26
C SER A 70 -31.52 -7.16 -8.43
N TYR A 71 -30.56 -8.00 -8.03
CA TYR A 71 -30.89 -9.21 -7.28
C TYR A 71 -30.64 -9.01 -5.78
N PRO A 72 -31.65 -9.24 -4.91
CA PRO A 72 -31.45 -9.15 -3.48
C PRO A 72 -30.47 -10.24 -3.00
N VAL A 73 -29.70 -9.92 -1.96
CA VAL A 73 -28.81 -10.89 -1.32
C VAL A 73 -29.68 -11.91 -0.56
N LYS A 74 -29.54 -13.19 -0.91
CA LYS A 74 -30.26 -14.28 -0.26
C LYS A 74 -29.57 -14.69 1.03
N GLU A 75 -28.26 -14.94 0.95
CA GLU A 75 -27.45 -15.42 2.07
C GLU A 75 -26.04 -14.82 1.98
N VAL A 76 -25.47 -14.44 3.12
CA VAL A 76 -24.07 -14.00 3.26
C VAL A 76 -23.33 -15.08 4.05
N TYR A 77 -22.20 -15.56 3.53
CA TYR A 77 -21.46 -16.69 4.12
C TYR A 77 -20.21 -16.27 4.90
N VAL A 78 -19.96 -14.96 5.03
CA VAL A 78 -18.74 -14.41 5.62
C VAL A 78 -19.07 -13.36 6.68
N GLU A 79 -18.30 -13.37 7.77
CA GLU A 79 -18.42 -12.39 8.84
C GLU A 79 -17.32 -11.31 8.77
N VAL A 80 -17.55 -10.20 9.46
CA VAL A 80 -16.60 -9.08 9.50
C VAL A 80 -15.34 -9.53 10.24
N GLY A 81 -14.23 -9.68 9.51
CA GLY A 81 -12.93 -10.09 10.06
C GLY A 81 -12.38 -11.39 9.48
N ASP A 82 -13.18 -12.12 8.68
CA ASP A 82 -12.75 -13.37 8.07
C ASP A 82 -11.72 -13.18 6.95
N ARG A 83 -10.78 -14.12 6.86
CA ARG A 83 -9.81 -14.22 5.76
C ARG A 83 -10.40 -15.06 4.64
N VAL A 84 -10.66 -14.42 3.50
CA VAL A 84 -11.18 -15.05 2.29
C VAL A 84 -10.12 -15.10 1.20
N ASN A 85 -10.12 -16.16 0.41
CA ASN A 85 -9.22 -16.34 -0.71
C ASN A 85 -9.90 -15.97 -2.04
N ALA A 86 -9.11 -15.84 -3.10
CA ALA A 86 -9.64 -15.58 -4.44
C ALA A 86 -10.49 -16.75 -4.92
N GLY A 87 -11.78 -16.51 -5.18
CA GLY A 87 -12.73 -17.53 -5.64
C GLY A 87 -13.75 -17.97 -4.59
N ASP A 88 -13.59 -17.54 -3.33
CA ASP A 88 -14.53 -17.89 -2.27
C ASP A 88 -15.89 -17.19 -2.46
N ILE A 89 -16.96 -17.93 -2.14
CA ILE A 89 -18.34 -17.43 -2.24
C ILE A 89 -18.61 -16.54 -1.01
N LEU A 90 -18.69 -15.24 -1.23
CA LEU A 90 -18.97 -14.28 -0.16
C LEU A 90 -20.47 -14.17 0.15
N ALA A 91 -21.30 -14.17 -0.90
CA ALA A 91 -22.75 -14.05 -0.79
C ALA A 91 -23.43 -14.74 -1.97
N ARG A 92 -24.61 -15.32 -1.72
CA ARG A 92 -25.51 -15.84 -2.75
C ARG A 92 -26.62 -14.84 -2.98
N LEU A 93 -26.80 -14.45 -4.25
CA LEU A 93 -27.91 -13.61 -4.69
C LEU A 93 -29.14 -14.49 -4.94
N ASP A 94 -30.34 -13.96 -4.72
CA ASP A 94 -31.57 -14.64 -5.12
C ASP A 94 -31.70 -14.58 -6.65
N ILE A 95 -31.48 -15.70 -7.31
CA ILE A 95 -31.47 -15.84 -8.78
C ILE A 95 -32.76 -16.45 -9.34
N SER A 96 -33.83 -16.52 -8.55
CA SER A 96 -35.09 -17.19 -8.93
C SER A 96 -35.70 -16.65 -10.24
N SER A 97 -35.68 -15.33 -10.46
CA SER A 97 -36.18 -14.73 -11.70
C SER A 97 -35.23 -14.95 -12.89
N LEU A 98 -33.92 -15.04 -12.66
CA LEU A 98 -32.94 -15.35 -13.71
C LEU A 98 -33.10 -16.79 -14.20
N GLU A 99 -33.36 -17.72 -13.28
CA GLU A 99 -33.56 -19.14 -13.60
C GLU A 99 -34.85 -19.35 -14.42
N LEU A 100 -35.90 -18.58 -14.13
CA LEU A 100 -37.12 -18.55 -14.94
C LEU A 100 -36.87 -18.02 -16.36
N ASP A 101 -36.06 -16.96 -16.50
CA ASP A 101 -35.75 -16.34 -17.80
C ASP A 101 -34.89 -17.27 -18.67
N ILE A 102 -33.92 -17.96 -18.07
CA ILE A 102 -33.13 -19.00 -18.75
C ILE A 102 -34.06 -20.11 -19.23
N LYS A 103 -34.96 -20.60 -18.38
CA LYS A 103 -35.90 -21.67 -18.74
C LYS A 103 -36.85 -21.23 -19.86
N GLN A 104 -37.32 -19.98 -19.84
CA GLN A 104 -38.14 -19.44 -20.92
C GLN A 104 -37.37 -19.37 -22.24
N THR A 105 -36.10 -18.95 -22.18
CA THR A 105 -35.21 -18.85 -23.34
C THR A 105 -34.92 -20.24 -23.93
N GLU A 106 -34.65 -21.24 -23.09
CA GLU A 106 -34.47 -22.63 -23.52
C GLU A 106 -35.72 -23.20 -24.21
N LEU A 107 -36.90 -22.92 -23.66
CA LEU A 107 -38.16 -23.33 -24.28
C LEU A 107 -38.35 -22.66 -25.65
N ASN A 108 -38.01 -21.38 -25.78
CA ASN A 108 -38.09 -20.66 -27.05
C ASN A 108 -37.13 -21.25 -28.09
N ILE A 109 -35.90 -21.60 -27.69
CA ILE A 109 -34.93 -22.26 -28.59
C ILE A 109 -35.47 -23.60 -29.06
N ARG A 110 -35.97 -24.45 -28.15
CA ARG A 110 -36.54 -25.75 -28.50
C ARG A 110 -37.71 -25.62 -29.48
N ASN A 111 -38.60 -24.66 -29.27
CA ASN A 111 -39.72 -24.40 -30.17
C ASN A 111 -39.25 -23.95 -31.56
N ALA A 112 -38.21 -23.11 -31.63
CA ALA A 112 -37.62 -22.68 -32.89
C ALA A 112 -36.95 -23.86 -33.63
N GLU A 113 -36.26 -24.74 -32.91
CA GLU A 113 -35.64 -25.95 -33.47
C GLU A 113 -36.67 -26.93 -34.03
N GLU A 114 -37.76 -27.17 -33.30
CA GLU A 114 -38.86 -28.03 -33.79
C GLU A 114 -39.55 -27.42 -35.01
N THR A 115 -39.74 -26.10 -35.04
CA THR A 115 -40.29 -25.40 -36.22
C THR A 115 -39.39 -25.60 -37.44
N LEU A 116 -38.09 -25.40 -37.29
CA LEU A 116 -37.11 -25.57 -38.35
C LEU A 116 -37.03 -27.03 -38.84
N LYS A 117 -37.14 -27.99 -37.93
CA LYS A 117 -37.19 -29.42 -38.27
C LYS A 117 -38.46 -29.76 -39.07
N ASN A 118 -39.61 -29.23 -38.66
CA ASN A 118 -40.88 -29.43 -39.36
C ASN A 118 -40.85 -28.79 -40.76
N GLU A 119 -40.28 -27.60 -40.90
CA GLU A 119 -40.07 -26.95 -42.20
C GLU A 119 -39.13 -27.77 -43.11
N LYS A 120 -38.01 -28.27 -42.57
CA LYS A 120 -37.13 -29.16 -43.36
C LYS A 120 -37.82 -30.43 -43.82
N SER A 121 -38.63 -31.04 -42.96
CA SER A 121 -39.40 -32.24 -43.31
C SER A 121 -40.43 -31.94 -44.40
N SER A 122 -41.16 -30.81 -44.30
CA SER A 122 -42.15 -30.44 -45.31
C SER A 122 -41.50 -30.12 -46.67
N ILE A 123 -40.34 -29.46 -46.68
CA ILE A 123 -39.55 -29.22 -47.89
C ILE A 123 -39.13 -30.53 -48.54
N GLN A 124 -38.64 -31.51 -47.77
CA GLN A 124 -38.28 -32.84 -48.30
C GLN A 124 -39.47 -33.58 -48.87
N ILE A 125 -40.62 -33.55 -48.18
CA ILE A 125 -41.86 -34.17 -48.67
C ILE A 125 -42.29 -33.52 -50.00
N ASN A 126 -42.18 -32.20 -50.11
CA ASN A 126 -42.54 -31.49 -51.35
C ASN A 126 -41.57 -31.80 -52.50
N LEU A 127 -40.27 -31.91 -52.22
CA LEU A 127 -39.28 -32.36 -53.19
C LEU A 127 -39.57 -33.79 -53.66
N GLN A 128 -39.86 -34.72 -52.75
CA GLN A 128 -40.21 -36.09 -53.09
C GLN A 128 -41.47 -36.16 -53.96
N LYS A 129 -42.50 -35.36 -53.63
CA LYS A 129 -43.71 -35.27 -54.45
C LYS A 129 -43.42 -34.75 -55.86
N ALA A 130 -42.57 -33.74 -55.99
CA ALA A 130 -42.17 -33.21 -57.29
C ALA A 130 -41.42 -34.26 -58.12
N MET A 131 -40.49 -35.00 -57.50
CA MET A 131 -39.76 -36.10 -58.14
C MET A 131 -40.69 -37.23 -58.61
N ASN A 132 -41.60 -37.70 -57.75
CA ASN A 132 -42.55 -38.74 -58.11
C ASN A 132 -43.48 -38.30 -59.26
N ASN A 133 -43.88 -37.03 -59.30
CA ASN A 133 -44.71 -36.49 -60.38
C ASN A 133 -43.96 -36.39 -61.72
N LEU A 134 -42.64 -36.17 -61.68
CA LEU A 134 -41.77 -36.19 -62.86
C LEU A 134 -41.57 -37.62 -63.40
N GLU A 135 -41.49 -38.63 -62.54
CA GLU A 135 -41.41 -40.05 -62.95
C GLU A 135 -42.74 -40.57 -63.53
N LEU A 136 -43.87 -39.99 -63.13
CA LEU A 136 -45.20 -40.34 -63.63
C LEU A 136 -45.61 -39.58 -64.90
N ALA A 137 -44.79 -38.65 -65.40
CA ALA A 137 -45.02 -38.04 -66.69
C ALA A 137 -44.57 -39.02 -67.79
N PRO A 138 -45.50 -39.67 -68.54
CA PRO A 138 -45.09 -40.51 -69.65
C PRO A 138 -44.30 -39.66 -70.63
N VAL A 139 -43.10 -40.12 -70.99
CA VAL A 139 -42.29 -39.60 -72.07
C VAL A 139 -43.08 -39.82 -73.37
N PHE A 140 -44.02 -38.92 -73.69
CA PHE A 140 -44.58 -38.78 -75.02
C PHE A 140 -43.61 -37.94 -75.86
N ILE A 141 -42.42 -38.49 -76.08
CA ILE A 141 -41.50 -38.04 -77.12
C ILE A 141 -41.52 -39.14 -78.18
N PHE A 142 -42.03 -38.77 -79.34
CA PHE A 142 -41.93 -39.48 -80.62
C PHE A 142 -42.55 -40.89 -80.69
N MET A 143 -43.77 -40.99 -81.22
CA MET A 143 -44.04 -41.75 -82.46
C MET A 143 -45.37 -41.32 -83.07
#